data_AF-A0A7K3TH00-F1
#
_entry.id   AF-A0A7K3TH00-F1
#
_cell.length_a   1.000
_cell.length_b   1.000
_cell.length_c   1.000
_cell.angle_alpha   90.00
_cell.angle_beta   90.00
_cell.angle_gamma   90.00
#
_symmetry.space_group_name_H-M   'P 1'
#
loop_
_entity.id
_entity.type
_entity.pdbx_description
1 polymer ?
#
loop_
_entity_poly.entity_id
_entity_poly.type
_entity_poly.pdbx_seq_one_letter_code
_entity_poly.pdbx_strand_id
1 'polypeptide(L)'
;MQTVLTKFRVKSGREELAREWMRFLADHLEEGNATLPDEGAHVETWFLGEEPDGLWVYTYTIVDDAREQQRRFEGSSRMIDAKHKEYMKACVDYGSFVLMKPAVALGDYSVFGR
;
A
#
# COMPACT_ATOMS: atom_id res chain seq x y z
N MET A 1 13.26 -10.34 3.72
CA MET A 1 12.03 -9.93 4.41
C MET A 1 12.25 -8.66 5.22
N GLN A 2 11.38 -7.70 4.99
CA GLN A 2 11.38 -6.34 5.48
C GLN A 2 9.97 -6.04 5.99
N THR A 3 9.89 -5.29 7.08
CA THR A 3 8.65 -4.64 7.49
C THR A 3 8.81 -3.17 7.15
N VAL A 4 7.85 -2.61 6.43
CA VAL A 4 7.85 -1.21 6.01
C VAL A 4 6.51 -0.57 6.32
N LEU A 5 6.54 0.69 6.73
CA LEU A 5 5.35 1.51 6.86
C LEU A 5 5.51 2.71 5.94
N THR A 6 4.62 2.85 4.97
CA THR A 6 4.54 4.04 4.12
C THR A 6 3.42 4.91 4.63
N LYS A 7 3.61 6.23 4.63
CA LYS A 7 2.50 7.18 4.81
C LYS A 7 2.53 8.28 3.78
N PHE A 8 1.35 8.79 3.46
CA PHE A 8 1.18 9.98 2.65
C PHE A 8 -0.17 10.62 2.92
N ARG A 9 -0.25 11.93 2.68
CA ARG A 9 -1.48 12.69 2.76
C ARG A 9 -2.29 12.52 1.48
N VAL A 10 -3.60 12.52 1.62
CA VAL A 10 -4.54 12.65 0.50
C VAL A 10 -4.61 14.12 0.09
N LYS A 11 -4.61 14.39 -1.21
CA LYS A 11 -4.82 15.75 -1.75
C LYS A 11 -6.15 16.31 -1.25
N SER A 12 -6.15 17.57 -0.84
CA SER A 12 -7.37 18.25 -0.38
C SER A 12 -8.47 18.18 -1.44
N GLY A 13 -9.69 17.81 -1.02
CA GLY A 13 -10.85 17.63 -1.88
C GLY A 13 -10.92 16.28 -2.58
N ARG A 14 -10.01 15.34 -2.28
CA ARG A 14 -9.98 13.97 -2.82
C ARG A 14 -10.28 12.91 -1.76
N GLU A 15 -10.73 13.30 -0.57
CA GLU A 15 -10.93 12.43 0.58
C GLU A 15 -11.98 11.35 0.28
N GLU A 16 -13.12 11.73 -0.31
CA GLU A 16 -14.15 10.76 -0.68
C GLU A 16 -13.69 9.79 -1.78
N LEU A 17 -12.84 10.26 -2.70
CA LEU A 17 -12.24 9.41 -3.73
C LEU A 17 -11.21 8.44 -3.12
N ALA A 18 -10.47 8.86 -2.09
CA ALA A 18 -9.58 7.97 -1.35
C ALA A 18 -10.35 6.91 -0.55
N ARG A 19 -11.52 7.25 0.02
CA ARG A 19 -12.41 6.25 0.64
C ARG A 19 -12.97 5.28 -0.39
N GLU A 20 -13.36 5.77 -1.57
CA GLU A 20 -13.77 4.93 -2.69
C GLU A 20 -12.66 3.98 -3.12
N TRP A 21 -11.42 4.47 -3.21
CA TRP A 21 -10.26 3.64 -3.51
C TRP A 21 -10.09 2.49 -2.52
N MET A 22 -10.19 2.75 -1.20
CA MET A 22 -10.09 1.69 -0.20
C MET A 22 -11.24 0.68 -0.31
N ARG A 23 -12.46 1.14 -0.60
CA ARG A 23 -13.61 0.25 -0.90
C ARG A 23 -13.34 -0.61 -2.14
N PHE A 24 -12.82 -0.01 -3.20
CA PHE A 24 -12.45 -0.73 -4.42
C PHE A 24 -11.45 -1.87 -4.13
N LEU A 25 -10.40 -1.61 -3.35
CA LEU A 25 -9.44 -2.67 -2.98
C LEU A 25 -10.08 -3.76 -2.11
N ALA A 26 -10.97 -3.39 -1.19
CA ALA A 26 -11.70 -4.35 -0.36
C ALA A 26 -12.67 -5.21 -1.20
N ASP A 27 -13.35 -4.61 -2.18
CA ASP A 27 -14.29 -5.31 -3.08
C ASP A 27 -13.56 -6.24 -4.07
N HIS A 28 -12.27 -6.00 -4.34
CA HIS A 28 -11.43 -6.80 -5.25
C HIS A 28 -10.29 -7.53 -4.49
N LEU A 29 -10.54 -7.90 -3.23
CA LEU A 29 -9.52 -8.47 -2.34
C LEU A 29 -8.85 -9.73 -2.90
N GLU A 30 -9.61 -10.61 -3.56
CA GLU A 30 -9.06 -11.83 -4.16
C GLU A 30 -8.07 -11.53 -5.31
N GLU A 31 -8.42 -10.58 -6.18
CA GLU A 31 -7.56 -10.15 -7.28
C GLU A 31 -6.28 -9.48 -6.76
N GLY A 32 -6.40 -8.65 -5.72
CA GLY A 32 -5.26 -8.01 -5.06
C GLY A 32 -4.35 -9.02 -4.37
N ASN A 33 -4.90 -9.94 -3.60
CA ASN A 33 -4.11 -11.00 -2.95
C ASN A 33 -3.36 -11.87 -3.97
N ALA A 34 -3.93 -12.04 -5.17
CA ALA A 34 -3.28 -12.81 -6.22
C ALA A 34 -2.06 -12.10 -6.85
N THR A 35 -1.85 -10.80 -6.61
CA THR A 35 -0.64 -10.07 -7.07
C THR A 35 0.53 -10.23 -6.10
N LEU A 36 0.26 -10.36 -4.80
CA LEU A 36 1.28 -10.32 -3.74
C LEU A 36 2.41 -11.34 -3.88
N PRO A 37 2.18 -12.62 -4.25
CA PRO A 37 3.27 -13.58 -4.44
C PRO A 37 4.22 -13.17 -5.56
N ASP A 38 3.67 -12.65 -6.66
CA ASP A 38 4.47 -12.13 -7.77
C ASP A 38 5.23 -10.88 -7.35
N GLU A 39 4.80 -10.14 -6.33
CA GLU A 39 5.49 -8.96 -5.80
C GLU A 39 6.48 -9.27 -4.67
N GLY A 40 6.49 -10.51 -4.16
CA GLY A 40 7.26 -10.90 -2.97
C GLY A 40 6.68 -10.31 -1.67
N ALA A 41 5.42 -9.87 -1.70
CA ALA A 41 4.70 -9.36 -0.54
C ALA A 41 3.96 -10.50 0.18
N HIS A 42 4.05 -10.49 1.51
CA HIS A 42 3.43 -11.48 2.39
C HIS A 42 2.20 -10.91 3.10
N VAL A 43 2.29 -9.64 3.47
CA VAL A 43 1.19 -8.87 4.05
C VAL A 43 1.24 -7.48 3.44
N GLU A 44 0.10 -6.96 3.02
CA GLU A 44 -0.08 -5.55 2.71
C GLU A 44 -1.38 -5.08 3.35
N THR A 45 -1.33 -4.00 4.11
CA THR A 45 -2.49 -3.49 4.85
C THR A 45 -2.56 -1.98 4.73
N TRP A 46 -3.75 -1.49 4.42
CA TRP A 46 -4.02 -0.08 4.17
C TRP A 46 -4.93 0.48 5.25
N PHE A 47 -4.54 1.61 5.84
CA PHE A 47 -5.30 2.33 6.86
C PHE A 47 -5.59 3.75 6.39
N LEU A 48 -6.78 4.23 6.70
CA LEU A 48 -7.14 5.65 6.61
C LEU A 48 -7.08 6.27 8.00
N GLY A 49 -6.39 7.40 8.13
CA GLY A 49 -6.30 8.17 9.37
C GLY A 49 -6.81 9.59 9.17
N GLU A 50 -7.82 9.99 9.95
CA GLU A 50 -8.21 11.40 10.05
C GLU A 50 -7.23 12.12 10.98
N GLU A 51 -6.49 13.08 10.45
CA GLU A 51 -5.56 13.92 11.21
C GLU A 51 -6.01 15.39 11.16
N PRO A 52 -5.53 16.26 12.08
CA PRO A 52 -5.94 17.65 12.11
C PRO A 52 -5.69 18.44 10.80
N ASP A 53 -4.74 18.00 9.98
CA ASP A 53 -4.37 18.64 8.71
C ASP A 53 -4.90 17.92 7.46
N GLY A 54 -5.73 16.89 7.64
CA GLY A 54 -6.43 16.20 6.55
C GLY A 54 -6.45 14.68 6.68
N LEU A 55 -6.90 14.02 5.62
CA LEU A 55 -6.93 12.56 5.52
C LEU A 55 -5.54 12.03 5.12
N TRP A 56 -5.06 11.04 5.86
CA TRP A 56 -3.81 10.33 5.60
C TRP A 56 -4.06 8.87 5.28
N VAL A 57 -3.18 8.30 4.47
CA VAL A 57 -3.13 6.86 4.20
C VAL A 57 -1.83 6.32 4.77
N TYR A 58 -1.94 5.15 5.39
CA TYR A 58 -0.82 4.37 5.89
C TYR A 58 -0.84 2.99 5.26
N THR A 59 0.29 2.52 4.76
CA THR A 59 0.45 1.17 4.21
C THR A 59 1.48 0.43 5.04
N TYR A 60 1.08 -0.67 5.68
CA TYR A 60 1.99 -1.57 6.39
C TYR A 60 2.22 -2.80 5.52
N THR A 61 3.48 -3.10 5.23
CA THR A 61 3.84 -4.21 4.35
C THR A 61 4.91 -5.09 4.99
N ILE A 62 4.72 -6.41 4.94
CA ILE A 62 5.77 -7.41 5.14
C ILE A 62 6.10 -7.96 3.75
N VAL A 63 7.34 -7.80 3.32
CA VAL A 63 7.77 -8.04 1.93
C VAL A 63 9.21 -8.53 1.89
N ASP A 64 9.59 -9.32 0.90
CA ASP A 64 10.96 -9.80 0.78
C ASP A 64 11.96 -8.66 0.54
N ASP A 65 11.64 -7.80 -0.44
CA ASP A 65 12.36 -6.58 -0.80
C ASP A 65 11.38 -5.50 -1.29
N ALA A 66 11.28 -4.38 -0.55
CA ALA A 66 10.34 -3.31 -0.87
C ALA A 66 10.65 -2.57 -2.18
N ARG A 67 11.91 -2.52 -2.62
CA ARG A 67 12.27 -1.90 -3.91
C ARG A 67 11.88 -2.79 -5.07
N GLU A 68 12.03 -4.10 -4.91
CA GLU A 68 11.58 -5.07 -5.91
C GLU A 68 10.07 -5.08 -6.03
N GLN A 69 9.34 -5.10 -4.90
CA GLN A 69 7.89 -4.97 -4.88
C GLN A 69 7.42 -3.76 -5.69
N GLN A 70 7.99 -2.58 -5.40
CA GLN A 70 7.66 -1.35 -6.13
C GLN A 70 7.91 -1.47 -7.64
N ARG A 71 9.04 -2.04 -8.07
CA ARG A 71 9.33 -2.25 -9.51
C ARG A 71 8.31 -3.19 -10.17
N ARG A 72 7.92 -4.26 -9.47
CA ARG A 72 6.96 -5.24 -9.97
C ARG A 72 5.55 -4.64 -10.06
N PHE A 73 5.13 -3.90 -9.03
CA PHE A 73 3.90 -3.12 -9.05
C PHE A 73 3.89 -2.12 -10.21
N GLU A 74 4.95 -1.32 -10.39
CA GLU A 74 5.08 -0.36 -11.51
C GLU A 74 4.95 -1.02 -12.89
N GLY A 75 5.61 -2.17 -13.07
CA GLY A 75 5.58 -2.95 -14.31
C GLY A 75 4.35 -3.84 -14.50
N SER A 76 3.47 -3.96 -13.51
CA SER A 76 2.31 -4.87 -13.59
C SER A 76 1.33 -4.48 -14.69
N SER A 77 0.88 -5.49 -15.43
CA SER A 77 -0.16 -5.43 -16.46
C SER A 77 -1.55 -5.88 -15.95
N ARG A 78 -1.69 -6.17 -14.65
CA ARG A 78 -2.95 -6.61 -14.06
C ARG A 78 -3.93 -5.44 -13.97
N MET A 79 -5.21 -5.72 -14.22
CA MET A 79 -6.24 -4.67 -14.27
C MET A 79 -6.43 -3.96 -12.93
N ILE A 80 -6.38 -4.71 -11.82
CA ILE A 80 -6.46 -4.14 -10.48
C ILE A 80 -5.33 -3.15 -10.21
N ASP A 81 -4.09 -3.46 -10.62
CA ASP A 81 -2.94 -2.57 -10.42
C ASP A 81 -3.04 -1.31 -11.27
N ALA A 82 -3.53 -1.43 -12.52
CA ALA A 82 -3.82 -0.27 -13.35
C ALA A 82 -4.83 0.67 -12.66
N LYS A 83 -5.91 0.10 -12.11
CA LYS A 83 -6.92 0.90 -11.40
C LYS A 83 -6.40 1.49 -10.09
N HIS A 84 -5.60 0.73 -9.35
CA HIS A 84 -4.93 1.20 -8.14
C HIS A 84 -4.01 2.39 -8.44
N LYS A 85 -3.22 2.33 -9.52
CA LYS A 85 -2.36 3.44 -9.98
C LYS A 85 -3.17 4.69 -10.36
N GLU A 86 -4.36 4.54 -10.96
CA GLU A 86 -5.25 5.67 -11.24
C GLU A 86 -5.69 6.38 -9.96
N TYR A 87 -6.14 5.62 -8.95
CA TYR A 87 -6.51 6.18 -7.65
C TYR A 87 -5.32 6.84 -6.97
N MET A 88 -4.15 6.20 -6.97
CA MET A 88 -2.92 6.80 -6.43
C MET A 88 -2.62 8.14 -7.09
N LYS A 89 -2.62 8.19 -8.42
CA LYS A 89 -2.36 9.44 -9.17
C LYS A 89 -3.35 10.54 -8.82
N ALA A 90 -4.63 10.19 -8.65
CA ALA A 90 -5.69 11.13 -8.34
C ALA A 90 -5.64 11.63 -6.88
N CYS A 91 -5.33 10.75 -5.92
CA CYS A 91 -5.50 11.01 -4.49
C CYS A 91 -4.20 11.37 -3.77
N VAL A 92 -3.05 10.79 -4.15
CA VAL A 92 -1.81 10.90 -3.37
C VAL A 92 -1.17 12.28 -3.56
N ASP A 93 -0.86 12.95 -2.46
CA ASP A 93 0.09 14.06 -2.43
C ASP A 93 1.51 13.50 -2.34
N TYR A 94 2.15 13.26 -3.49
CA TYR A 94 3.48 12.65 -3.56
C TYR A 94 4.58 13.47 -2.84
N GLY A 95 4.36 14.76 -2.59
CA GLY A 95 5.28 15.58 -1.78
C GLY A 95 5.28 15.23 -0.29
N SER A 96 4.24 14.53 0.18
CA SER A 96 4.06 14.08 1.57
C SER A 96 4.48 12.63 1.80
N PHE A 97 4.98 11.93 0.77
CA PHE A 97 5.28 10.51 0.83
C PHE A 97 6.50 10.24 1.71
N VAL A 98 6.33 9.38 2.72
CA VAL A 98 7.40 8.97 3.64
C VAL A 98 7.42 7.46 3.77
N LEU A 99 8.56 6.86 3.41
CA LEU A 99 8.87 5.47 3.70
C LEU A 99 9.56 5.38 5.06
N MET A 100 8.98 4.61 5.98
CA MET A 100 9.50 4.41 7.32
C MET A 100 9.92 2.97 7.52
N LYS A 101 11.09 2.78 8.14
CA LYS A 101 11.53 1.50 8.68
C LYS A 101 11.12 1.42 10.15
N PRO A 102 10.74 0.25 10.66
CA PRO A 102 10.44 0.08 12.07
C PRO A 102 11.70 0.35 12.90
N ALA A 103 11.55 1.06 14.02
CA ALA A 103 12.61 1.17 15.03
C ALA A 103 12.79 -0.17 15.78
N VAL A 104 11.69 -0.90 15.98
CA VAL A 104 11.65 -2.26 16.53
C VAL A 104 10.54 -3.03 15.80
N ALA A 105 10.79 -4.29 15.46
CA ALA A 105 9.79 -5.21 14.94
C ALA A 105 9.86 -6.52 15.73
N LEU A 106 8.73 -6.92 16.33
CA LEU A 106 8.57 -8.18 17.05
C LEU A 106 7.58 -9.04 16.27
N GLY A 107 7.98 -10.24 15.89
CA GLY A 107 7.14 -11.15 15.14
C GLY A 107 7.86 -12.46 14.81
N ASP A 108 7.08 -13.52 14.62
CA ASP A 108 7.60 -14.77 14.07
C ASP A 108 7.55 -14.69 12.54
N TYR A 109 8.69 -14.36 11.94
CA TYR A 109 8.83 -14.26 10.50
C TYR A 109 9.00 -15.63 9.82
N SER A 110 9.18 -16.72 10.59
CA SER A 110 9.33 -18.06 10.03
C SER A 110 8.05 -18.56 9.35
N VAL A 111 6.88 -18.02 9.73
CA VAL A 111 5.58 -18.34 9.12
C VAL A 111 5.47 -17.95 7.65
N PHE A 112 6.35 -17.05 7.18
CA PHE A 112 6.43 -16.60 5.80
C PHE A 112 7.53 -17.33 5.01
N GLY A 113 8.41 -18.06 5.70
CA GLY A 113 9.39 -18.93 5.06
C GLY A 113 8.70 -20.19 4.52
N ARG A 114 8.97 -20.54 3.26
CA ARG A 114 8.72 -21.90 2.75
C ARG A 114 9.95 -22.77 2.97
#